data_AF-A0A534ZYL4-F1
#
_entry.id   AF-A0A534ZYL4-F1
#
_cell.length_a   1.000
_cell.length_b   1.000
_cell.length_c   1.000
_cell.angle_alpha   90.00
_cell.angle_beta   90.00
_cell.angle_gamma   90.00
#
_symmetry.space_group_name_H-M   'P 1'
#
loop_
_entity.id
_entity.type
_entity.pdbx_description
1 polymer ?
#
loop_
_entity_poly.entity_id
_entity_poly.type
_entity_poly.pdbx_seq_one_letter_code
_entity_poly.pdbx_strand_id
1 'polypeptide(L)'
;ITGDFRLNAESGTLAQQWQAMPLLFGGYRFPSLEQEAWRKADVFAVGYHFFYDQGNDLGAMLLAGRTMTAVLGVGLGLLVYAWSRRLFGPTGGVLSAALYAFCPTLLAHGRLITADVAAALFFTASAWSLWVALHTVSPGSVLA
;
A
#
# COMPACT_ATOMS: atom_id res chain seq x y z
N ILE A 1 0.15 -19.06 4.69
CA ILE A 1 -0.55 -20.27 4.19
C ILE A 1 0.43 -21.32 3.62
N THR A 2 1.67 -20.98 3.25
CA THR A 2 2.76 -21.99 3.14
C THR A 2 4.07 -21.57 3.81
N GLY A 3 4.24 -20.28 4.19
CA GLY A 3 5.50 -19.78 4.78
C GLY A 3 6.67 -19.74 3.79
N ASP A 4 6.37 -19.96 2.51
CA ASP A 4 7.33 -20.07 1.43
C ASP A 4 7.44 -18.73 0.71
N PHE A 5 8.58 -18.06 0.90
CA PHE A 5 8.86 -16.75 0.32
C PHE A 5 9.76 -16.84 -0.92
N ARG A 6 9.92 -18.02 -1.54
CA ARG A 6 10.89 -18.21 -2.63
C ARG A 6 10.72 -17.21 -3.79
N LEU A 7 9.48 -16.98 -4.22
CA LEU A 7 9.18 -16.10 -5.36
C LEU A 7 9.50 -14.63 -5.07
N ASN A 8 9.52 -14.26 -3.81
CA ASN A 8 9.95 -12.93 -3.41
C ASN A 8 10.51 -12.99 -2.00
N ALA A 9 11.80 -13.32 -1.88
CA ALA A 9 12.47 -13.46 -0.59
C ALA A 9 12.50 -12.14 0.20
N GLU A 10 12.28 -11.01 -0.48
CA GLU A 10 12.16 -9.68 0.13
C GLU A 10 10.76 -9.44 0.74
N SER A 11 9.77 -10.31 0.46
CA SER A 11 8.34 -10.07 0.72
C SER A 11 7.88 -10.32 2.16
N GLY A 12 8.53 -9.62 3.08
CA GLY A 12 7.86 -9.12 4.29
C GLY A 12 7.07 -7.82 4.03
N THR A 13 6.98 -7.35 2.78
CA THR A 13 6.35 -6.04 2.53
C THR A 13 4.83 -6.11 2.71
N LEU A 14 4.36 -5.52 3.82
CA LEU A 14 2.95 -5.37 4.18
C LEU A 14 2.09 -4.86 3.01
N ALA A 15 2.65 -4.01 2.14
CA ALA A 15 1.97 -3.49 0.95
C ALA A 15 1.54 -4.59 -0.02
N GLN A 16 2.43 -5.54 -0.35
CA GLN A 16 2.10 -6.65 -1.26
C GLN A 16 1.01 -7.54 -0.67
N GLN A 17 1.09 -7.85 0.64
CA GLN A 17 0.08 -8.67 1.32
C GLN A 17 -1.28 -7.97 1.37
N TRP A 18 -1.29 -6.67 1.70
CA TRP A 18 -2.50 -5.85 1.68
C TRP A 18 -3.14 -5.82 0.29
N GLN A 19 -2.35 -5.59 -0.76
CA GLN A 19 -2.82 -5.51 -2.14
C GLN A 19 -3.32 -6.85 -2.68
N ALA A 20 -2.71 -7.97 -2.28
CA ALA A 20 -3.12 -9.31 -2.69
C ALA A 20 -4.29 -9.87 -1.86
N MET A 21 -4.60 -9.28 -0.70
CA MET A 21 -5.61 -9.80 0.23
C MET A 21 -6.97 -10.10 -0.41
N PRO A 22 -7.55 -9.24 -1.28
CA PRO A 22 -8.82 -9.56 -1.94
C PRO A 22 -8.77 -10.82 -2.81
N LEU A 23 -7.60 -11.15 -3.36
CA LEU A 23 -7.44 -12.33 -4.22
C LEU A 23 -7.61 -13.63 -3.43
N LEU A 24 -7.43 -13.62 -2.10
CA LEU A 24 -7.68 -14.77 -1.25
C LEU A 24 -9.16 -15.16 -1.20
N PHE A 25 -10.06 -14.22 -1.49
CA PHE A 25 -11.51 -14.43 -1.42
C PHE A 25 -12.16 -14.63 -2.80
N GLY A 26 -11.42 -14.42 -3.89
CA GLY A 26 -11.96 -14.44 -5.25
C GLY A 26 -12.03 -15.81 -5.93
N GLY A 27 -11.54 -16.88 -5.28
CA GLY A 27 -11.55 -18.23 -5.86
C GLY A 27 -10.69 -18.39 -7.11
N TYR A 28 -9.64 -17.57 -7.25
CA TYR A 28 -8.74 -17.59 -8.41
C TYR A 28 -7.90 -18.87 -8.45
N ARG A 29 -7.61 -19.34 -9.65
CA ARG A 29 -6.80 -20.54 -9.90
C ARG A 29 -5.33 -20.16 -9.91
N PHE A 30 -4.57 -20.66 -8.94
CA PHE A 30 -3.12 -20.47 -8.88
C PHE A 30 -2.41 -21.56 -9.72
N PRO A 31 -1.33 -21.24 -10.46
CA PRO A 31 -0.61 -22.24 -11.25
C PRO A 31 0.03 -23.32 -10.37
N SER A 32 0.25 -24.50 -10.95
CA SER A 32 0.82 -25.65 -10.23
C SER A 32 2.18 -25.33 -9.61
N LEU A 33 2.40 -25.79 -8.38
CA LEU A 33 3.68 -25.66 -7.67
C LEU A 33 4.75 -26.62 -8.20
N GLU A 34 4.37 -27.59 -9.04
CA GLU A 34 5.32 -28.56 -9.62
C GLU A 34 6.06 -28.01 -10.86
N GLN A 35 5.66 -26.86 -11.37
CA GLN A 35 6.27 -26.26 -12.55
C GLN A 35 7.71 -25.80 -12.30
N GLU A 36 8.52 -25.84 -13.35
CA GLU A 36 9.93 -25.44 -13.29
C GLU A 36 10.11 -23.99 -12.81
N ALA A 37 9.20 -23.08 -13.21
CA ALA A 37 9.20 -21.68 -12.77
C ALA A 37 9.06 -21.53 -11.24
N TRP A 38 8.26 -22.39 -10.59
CA TRP A 38 8.12 -22.39 -9.13
C TRP A 38 9.40 -22.89 -8.45
N ARG A 39 10.02 -23.94 -8.99
CA ARG A 39 11.26 -24.54 -8.45
C ARG A 39 12.45 -23.57 -8.56
N LYS A 40 12.52 -22.82 -9.66
CA LYS A 40 13.54 -21.78 -9.89
C LYS A 40 13.23 -20.43 -9.24
N ALA A 41 12.10 -20.32 -8.53
CA ALA A 41 11.64 -19.07 -7.94
C ALA A 41 11.50 -17.92 -8.96
N ASP A 42 11.11 -18.23 -10.20
CA ASP A 42 10.91 -17.23 -11.25
C ASP A 42 9.54 -16.54 -11.08
N VAL A 43 9.56 -15.41 -10.38
CA VAL A 43 8.34 -14.64 -10.07
C VAL A 43 7.61 -14.15 -11.32
N PHE A 44 8.34 -13.83 -12.39
CA PHE A 44 7.74 -13.27 -13.60
C PHE A 44 7.02 -14.35 -14.40
N ALA A 45 7.66 -15.52 -14.55
CA ALA A 45 7.02 -16.66 -15.21
C ALA A 45 5.80 -17.16 -14.42
N VAL A 46 5.90 -17.31 -13.10
CA VAL A 46 4.76 -17.71 -12.26
C VAL A 46 3.63 -16.67 -12.33
N GLY A 47 3.96 -15.38 -12.26
CA GLY A 47 2.98 -14.30 -12.38
C GLY A 47 2.28 -14.31 -13.74
N TYR A 48 3.01 -14.53 -14.83
CA TYR A 48 2.44 -14.64 -16.16
C TYR A 48 1.43 -15.80 -16.25
N HIS A 49 1.85 -17.00 -15.81
CA HIS A 49 0.95 -18.16 -15.80
C HIS A 49 -0.30 -17.89 -14.96
N PHE A 50 -0.16 -17.27 -13.78
CA PHE A 50 -1.27 -16.95 -12.89
C PHE A 50 -2.28 -15.97 -13.52
N PHE A 51 -1.79 -14.95 -14.23
CA PHE A 51 -2.64 -13.93 -14.83
C PHE A 51 -3.28 -14.36 -16.16
N TYR A 52 -2.56 -15.11 -16.99
CA TYR A 52 -2.96 -15.31 -18.39
C TYR A 52 -3.33 -16.76 -18.74
N ASP A 53 -2.75 -17.76 -18.08
CA ASP A 53 -2.92 -19.16 -18.50
C ASP A 53 -3.93 -19.94 -17.67
N GLN A 54 -4.28 -19.46 -16.47
CA GLN A 54 -5.20 -20.15 -15.57
C GLN A 54 -6.70 -19.88 -15.87
N GLY A 55 -7.00 -19.01 -16.84
CA GLY A 55 -8.37 -18.60 -17.16
C GLY A 55 -9.01 -17.73 -16.08
N ASN A 56 -8.20 -17.04 -15.28
CA ASN A 56 -8.68 -16.06 -14.30
C ASN A 56 -9.14 -14.77 -15.00
N ASP A 57 -10.09 -14.05 -14.40
CA ASP A 57 -10.44 -12.71 -14.84
C ASP A 57 -9.36 -11.71 -14.40
N LEU A 58 -8.42 -11.44 -15.31
CA LEU A 58 -7.34 -10.48 -15.09
C LEU A 58 -7.85 -9.09 -14.71
N GLY A 59 -8.96 -8.64 -15.32
CA GLY A 59 -9.54 -7.33 -15.06
C GLY A 59 -10.00 -7.22 -13.60
N ALA A 60 -10.73 -8.23 -13.13
CA ALA A 60 -11.17 -8.32 -11.73
C ALA A 60 -9.99 -8.40 -10.75
N MET A 61 -8.96 -9.19 -11.07
CA MET A 61 -7.77 -9.30 -10.23
C MET A 61 -7.03 -7.97 -10.08
N LEU A 62 -6.77 -7.29 -11.21
CA LEU A 62 -6.10 -5.99 -11.20
C LEU A 62 -6.94 -4.92 -10.52
N LEU A 63 -8.25 -4.91 -10.76
CA LEU A 63 -9.16 -3.97 -10.10
C LEU A 63 -9.15 -4.16 -8.59
N ALA A 64 -9.20 -5.40 -8.11
CA ALA A 64 -9.16 -5.72 -6.69
C ALA A 64 -7.86 -5.23 -6.04
N GLY A 65 -6.70 -5.52 -6.64
CA GLY A 65 -5.41 -5.05 -6.13
C GLY A 65 -5.25 -3.52 -6.16
N ARG A 66 -5.69 -2.87 -7.25
CA ARG A 66 -5.66 -1.40 -7.36
C ARG A 66 -6.59 -0.71 -6.36
N THR A 67 -7.72 -1.32 -6.06
CA THR A 67 -8.64 -0.81 -5.04
C THR A 67 -7.95 -0.75 -3.68
N MET A 68 -7.17 -1.76 -3.34
CA MET A 68 -6.39 -1.76 -2.10
C MET A 68 -5.30 -0.68 -2.06
N THR A 69 -4.64 -0.38 -3.19
CA THR A 69 -3.76 0.81 -3.29
C THR A 69 -4.54 2.11 -3.10
N ALA A 70 -5.72 2.22 -3.73
CA ALA A 70 -6.56 3.41 -3.61
C ALA A 70 -7.00 3.65 -2.16
N VAL A 71 -7.31 2.60 -1.40
CA VAL A 71 -7.60 2.72 0.04
C VAL A 71 -6.42 3.30 0.82
N LEU A 72 -5.19 2.85 0.54
CA LEU A 72 -3.98 3.42 1.16
C LEU A 72 -3.78 4.89 0.75
N GLY A 73 -4.04 5.22 -0.52
CA GLY A 73 -3.97 6.59 -1.02
C GLY A 73 -4.99 7.52 -0.35
N VAL A 74 -6.24 7.07 -0.20
CA VAL A 74 -7.25 7.81 0.57
C VAL A 74 -6.82 7.99 2.02
N GLY A 75 -6.27 6.94 2.64
CA GLY A 75 -5.70 7.03 3.99
C GLY A 75 -4.61 8.10 4.11
N LEU A 76 -3.71 8.18 3.14
CA LEU A 76 -2.66 9.21 3.10
C LEU A 76 -3.25 10.61 2.88
N GLY A 77 -4.25 10.77 2.01
CA GLY A 77 -4.94 12.04 1.82
C GLY A 77 -5.65 12.53 3.09
N LEU A 78 -6.31 11.63 3.82
CA LEU A 78 -6.93 11.95 5.11
C LEU A 78 -5.88 12.34 6.17
N LEU A 79 -4.73 11.69 6.15
CA LEU A 79 -3.59 12.01 7.02
C LEU A 79 -3.05 13.42 6.74
N VAL A 80 -2.87 13.77 5.46
CA VAL A 80 -2.47 15.12 5.02
C VAL A 80 -3.48 16.17 5.47
N TYR A 81 -4.78 15.90 5.28
CA TYR A 81 -5.85 16.77 5.78
C TYR A 81 -5.75 16.97 7.29
N ALA A 82 -5.65 15.88 8.05
CA ALA A 82 -5.68 15.92 9.52
C ALA A 82 -4.48 16.67 10.10
N TRP A 83 -3.28 16.43 9.55
CA TRP A 83 -2.08 17.12 9.99
C TRP A 83 -2.11 18.60 9.60
N SER A 84 -2.43 18.92 8.35
CA SER A 84 -2.54 20.30 7.88
C SER A 84 -3.61 21.10 8.65
N ARG A 85 -4.75 20.46 8.98
CA ARG A 85 -5.80 21.07 9.81
C ARG A 85 -5.30 21.50 11.18
N ARG A 86 -4.40 20.73 11.80
CA ARG A 86 -3.81 21.10 13.11
C ARG A 86 -2.83 22.27 13.01
N LEU A 87 -2.15 22.42 11.88
CA LEU A 87 -1.14 23.46 11.66
C LEU A 87 -1.76 24.79 11.20
N PHE A 88 -2.76 24.73 10.31
CA PHE A 88 -3.27 25.89 9.57
C PHE A 88 -4.79 26.07 9.69
N GLY A 89 -5.44 25.30 10.57
CA GLY A 89 -6.88 25.30 10.76
C GLY A 89 -7.66 24.59 9.64
N PRO A 90 -9.00 24.60 9.69
CA PRO A 90 -9.87 23.85 8.78
C PRO A 90 -9.62 24.14 7.29
N THR A 91 -9.46 25.41 6.92
CA THR A 91 -9.25 25.84 5.53
C THR A 91 -7.93 25.32 4.97
N GLY A 92 -6.85 25.40 5.75
CA GLY A 92 -5.55 24.85 5.35
C GLY A 92 -5.60 23.34 5.14
N GLY A 93 -6.32 22.62 6.02
CA GLY A 93 -6.56 21.19 5.85
C GLY A 93 -7.22 20.85 4.50
N VAL A 94 -8.32 21.52 4.17
CA VAL A 94 -9.04 21.28 2.90
C VAL A 94 -8.17 21.63 1.69
N LEU A 95 -7.46 22.76 1.74
CA LEU A 95 -6.58 23.18 0.64
C LEU A 95 -5.46 22.15 0.40
N SER A 96 -4.80 21.68 1.46
CA SER A 96 -3.77 20.63 1.34
C SER A 96 -4.33 19.32 0.79
N ALA A 97 -5.53 18.92 1.22
CA ALA A 97 -6.19 17.73 0.71
C ALA A 97 -6.57 17.86 -0.77
N ALA A 98 -7.00 19.04 -1.22
CA ALA A 98 -7.27 19.32 -2.62
C ALA A 98 -5.98 19.23 -3.45
N LEU A 99 -4.89 19.89 -3.01
CA LEU A 99 -3.59 19.82 -3.68
C LEU A 99 -3.06 18.37 -3.75
N TYR A 100 -3.27 17.58 -2.70
CA TYR A 100 -2.97 16.15 -2.68
C TYR A 100 -3.78 15.39 -3.73
N ALA A 101 -5.10 15.56 -3.76
CA ALA A 101 -6.01 14.83 -4.65
C ALA A 101 -5.77 15.15 -6.14
N PHE A 102 -5.37 16.39 -6.45
CA PHE A 102 -5.06 16.83 -7.81
C PHE A 102 -3.55 16.75 -8.14
N CYS A 103 -2.74 16.17 -7.27
CA CYS A 103 -1.31 16.01 -7.52
C CYS A 103 -1.10 14.96 -8.63
N PRO A 104 -0.44 15.31 -9.75
CA PRO A 104 -0.24 14.38 -10.86
C PRO A 104 0.57 13.14 -10.44
N THR A 105 1.55 13.30 -9.54
CA THR A 105 2.35 12.19 -9.02
C THR A 105 1.49 11.18 -8.28
N LEU A 106 0.58 11.64 -7.43
CA LEU A 106 -0.29 10.75 -6.65
C LEU A 106 -1.34 10.06 -7.51
N LEU A 107 -1.91 10.78 -8.49
CA LEU A 107 -2.80 10.18 -9.47
C LEU A 107 -2.09 9.13 -10.33
N ALA A 108 -0.82 9.36 -10.69
CA ALA A 108 -0.03 8.41 -11.47
C ALA A 108 0.28 7.12 -10.69
N HIS A 109 0.62 7.23 -9.39
CA HIS A 109 0.99 6.08 -8.56
C HIS A 109 -0.22 5.38 -7.93
N GLY A 110 -1.34 6.08 -7.70
CA GLY A 110 -2.52 5.50 -7.05
C GLY A 110 -3.18 4.36 -7.84
N ARG A 111 -2.95 4.29 -9.15
CA ARG A 111 -3.42 3.19 -10.02
C ARG A 111 -2.46 2.01 -10.13
N LEU A 112 -1.26 2.12 -9.57
CA LEU A 112 -0.24 1.07 -9.62
C LEU A 112 -0.34 0.18 -8.38
N ILE A 113 -0.04 -1.10 -8.54
CA ILE A 113 0.05 -2.04 -7.41
C ILE A 113 1.52 -2.07 -6.99
N THR A 114 1.98 -0.99 -6.35
CA THR A 114 3.35 -0.83 -5.86
C THR A 114 3.37 -0.45 -4.37
N ALA A 115 4.54 -0.54 -3.74
CA ALA A 115 4.72 -0.24 -2.32
C ALA A 115 4.81 1.26 -2.01
N ASP A 116 4.94 2.14 -3.02
CA ASP A 116 5.26 3.56 -2.83
C ASP A 116 4.19 4.31 -2.04
N VAL A 117 2.91 4.06 -2.33
CA VAL A 117 1.78 4.70 -1.62
C VAL A 117 1.72 4.25 -0.16
N ALA A 118 1.98 2.97 0.10
CA ALA A 118 2.06 2.43 1.46
C ALA A 118 3.22 3.06 2.23
N ALA A 119 4.40 3.13 1.60
CA ALA A 119 5.58 3.76 2.18
C ALA A 119 5.30 5.24 2.51
N ALA A 120 4.75 6.00 1.57
CA ALA A 120 4.39 7.41 1.77
C ALA A 120 3.40 7.60 2.93
N LEU A 121 2.39 6.73 3.05
CA LEU A 121 1.44 6.72 4.18
C LEU A 121 2.18 6.54 5.52
N PHE A 122 2.94 5.46 5.67
CA PHE A 122 3.56 5.13 6.95
C PHE A 122 4.71 6.08 7.32
N PHE A 123 5.48 6.57 6.34
CA PHE A 123 6.48 7.60 6.60
C PHE A 123 5.85 8.91 7.05
N THR A 124 4.76 9.34 6.41
CA THR A 124 4.03 10.54 6.82
C THR A 124 3.40 10.36 8.21
N ALA A 125 2.85 9.18 8.50
CA ALA A 125 2.25 8.87 9.81
C ALA A 125 3.31 8.85 10.92
N SER A 126 4.49 8.29 10.64
CA SER A 126 5.64 8.30 11.53
C SER A 126 6.11 9.73 11.82
N ALA A 127 6.28 10.55 10.76
CA ALA A 127 6.66 11.95 10.91
C ALA A 127 5.63 12.76 11.72
N TRP A 128 4.33 12.55 11.48
CA TRP A 128 3.29 13.19 12.28
C TRP A 128 3.30 12.74 13.74
N SER A 129 3.47 11.44 13.98
CA SER A 129 3.52 10.89 15.34
C SER A 129 4.71 11.46 16.12
N LEU A 130 5.88 11.55 15.48
CA LEU A 130 7.06 12.21 16.04
C LEU A 130 6.79 13.69 16.32
N TRP A 131 6.18 14.40 15.38
CA TRP A 131 5.78 15.80 15.59
C TRP A 131 4.87 15.96 16.80
N VAL A 132 3.83 15.13 16.93
CA VAL A 132 2.93 15.15 18.10
C VAL A 132 3.71 14.89 19.38
N ALA A 133 4.55 13.84 19.41
CA ALA A 133 5.34 13.48 20.58
C ALA A 133 6.24 14.64 21.03
N LEU A 134 6.92 15.32 20.11
CA LEU A 134 7.78 16.47 20.41
C LEU A 134 7.01 17.70 20.93
N HIS A 135 5.72 17.85 20.61
CA HIS A 135 4.89 18.94 21.12
C HIS A 135 4.23 18.62 22.46
N THR A 136 4.05 17.33 22.78
CA THR A 136 3.48 16.88 24.05
C THR A 136 4.55 16.61 25.12
N VAL A 137 5.74 16.16 24.71
CA VAL A 137 6.82 15.76 25.60
C VAL A 137 7.82 16.91 25.70
N SER A 138 7.77 17.63 26.81
CA SER A 138 8.77 18.64 27.19
C SER A 138 9.72 18.05 28.25
N PRO A 139 10.93 18.58 28.47
CA PRO A 139 11.80 18.13 29.56
C PRO A 139 11.09 18.12 30.93
N GLY A 140 10.14 19.05 31.14
CA GLY A 140 9.33 19.12 32.35
C GLY A 140 8.23 18.06 32.47
N SER A 141 7.83 17.39 31.39
CA SER A 141 6.85 16.30 31.44
C SER A 141 7.50 14.90 31.53
N VAL A 142 8.82 14.80 31.35
CA VAL A 142 9.59 13.55 31.47
C VAL A 142 10.30 13.46 32.83
N LEU A 143 10.61 14.61 33.44
CA LEU A 143 11.27 14.71 34.76
C LEU A 143 10.28 14.86 35.93
N ALA A 144 8.98 14.92 35.66
CA ALA A 144 7.90 14.92 36.65
C ALA A 144 7.28 13.51 36.75
#